data_AF-A0A917QY76-F1
#
_entry.id   AF-A0A917QY76-F1
#
_cell.length_a   1.000
_cell.length_b   1.000
_cell.length_c   1.000
_cell.angle_alpha   90.00
_cell.angle_beta   90.00
_cell.angle_gamma   90.00
#
_symmetry.space_group_name_H-M   'P 1'
#
loop_
_entity.id
_entity.type
_entity.pdbx_description
1 polymer ?
#
loop_
_entity_poly.entity_id
_entity_poly.type
_entity_poly.pdbx_seq_one_letter_code
_entity_poly.pdbx_strand_id
1 'polypeptide(L)'
;MSPMSPEAKAVVDRAGGRGHKRRSRWLTGKFLVLFLAIATLLGGGALVAPQFQDDASAIDDGRDIVWDINGGPKAYQDMIKAVRQRATNGAVLREGVLQTDPTLDPKDHRNIFAVELRHSGVAESSGAPRIRLLMRARDLFVIGWHLTTSASGEGGDIVYFKGDDPGYLGADPRTAAARVQSLDFTGSYTDLERFSRRNRAGLTLSPQVMEQAFRNLRTSVERLPRTEATADAAMLFIMTIAETARFDPLEQAYRAPFDGGSHTISTAEAELMNSWGNASTQLVNNLNDRTPIDLRIQDPNPDEVDFIANTAGSMAAILAIALLQSKS
;
A
#
# COMPACT_ATOMS: atom_id res chain seq x y z
N MET A 1 -19.99 60.30 -59.26
CA MET A 1 -20.00 61.36 -58.24
C MET A 1 -19.72 60.72 -56.89
N SER A 2 -18.53 61.00 -56.34
CA SER A 2 -18.12 60.97 -54.91
C SER A 2 -18.28 59.66 -54.08
N PRO A 3 -17.43 59.42 -53.06
CA PRO A 3 -16.03 59.02 -53.20
C PRO A 3 -15.62 57.82 -52.30
N MET A 4 -14.37 57.39 -52.49
CA MET A 4 -13.59 56.40 -51.71
C MET A 4 -13.26 56.79 -50.26
N SER A 5 -12.97 55.73 -49.48
CA SER A 5 -12.02 55.58 -48.35
C SER A 5 -12.44 55.97 -46.93
N PRO A 6 -11.83 55.38 -45.85
CA PRO A 6 -10.70 54.44 -45.82
C PRO A 6 -10.83 53.19 -44.93
N GLU A 7 -9.87 52.30 -45.17
CA GLU A 7 -9.28 51.25 -44.34
C GLU A 7 -9.03 51.65 -42.87
N ALA A 8 -9.30 50.76 -41.92
CA ALA A 8 -8.78 50.81 -40.56
C ALA A 8 -8.26 49.42 -40.13
N LYS A 9 -6.93 49.28 -40.16
CA LYS A 9 -6.18 48.25 -39.45
C LYS A 9 -6.23 48.54 -37.95
N ALA A 10 -6.45 47.51 -37.14
CA ALA A 10 -6.06 47.51 -35.74
C ALA A 10 -5.28 46.22 -35.43
N VAL A 11 -3.96 46.39 -35.35
CA VAL A 11 -3.02 45.52 -34.64
C VAL A 11 -2.97 46.07 -33.21
N VAL A 12 -3.28 45.26 -32.19
CA VAL A 12 -2.82 45.50 -30.81
C VAL A 12 -2.66 44.18 -30.05
N ASP A 13 -1.40 43.85 -29.85
CA ASP A 13 -0.71 43.35 -28.65
C ASP A 13 -1.01 42.00 -27.98
N ARG A 14 0.01 41.15 -28.13
CA ARG A 14 0.49 40.22 -27.09
C ARG A 14 0.69 40.95 -25.77
N ALA A 15 -0.11 40.62 -24.77
CA ALA A 15 0.22 40.84 -23.37
C ALA A 15 0.57 39.50 -22.71
N GLY A 16 1.85 39.34 -22.37
CA GLY A 16 2.36 38.20 -21.62
C GLY A 16 1.86 38.21 -20.18
N GLY A 17 1.10 37.18 -19.81
CA GLY A 17 0.83 36.85 -18.42
C GLY A 17 2.00 36.06 -17.84
N ARG A 18 2.85 36.73 -17.05
CA ARG A 18 3.84 36.08 -16.18
C ARG A 18 3.10 35.26 -15.12
N GLY A 19 3.01 33.94 -15.32
CA GLY A 19 2.57 33.00 -14.30
C GLY A 19 3.52 33.03 -13.11
N HIS A 20 3.05 33.54 -11.97
CA HIS A 20 3.77 33.54 -10.71
C HIS A 20 3.98 32.10 -10.22
N LYS A 21 5.23 31.61 -10.31
CA LYS A 21 5.65 30.38 -9.61
C LYS A 21 5.56 30.61 -8.10
N ARG A 22 4.51 30.09 -7.45
CA ARG A 22 4.43 29.98 -5.99
C ARG A 22 5.51 28.99 -5.52
N ARG A 23 6.63 29.52 -5.02
CA ARG A 23 7.60 28.75 -4.24
C ARG A 23 6.98 28.42 -2.88
N SER A 24 6.78 27.13 -2.59
CA SER A 24 6.42 26.70 -1.23
C SER A 24 7.61 26.94 -0.31
N ARG A 25 7.39 27.70 0.76
CA ARG A 25 8.36 27.94 1.83
C ARG A 25 8.00 26.98 2.97
N TRP A 26 8.34 25.70 2.84
CA TRP A 26 7.99 24.68 3.84
C TRP A 26 9.21 24.11 4.60
N LEU A 27 10.31 24.83 4.72
CA LEU A 27 11.41 24.40 5.59
C LEU A 27 11.99 25.59 6.37
N THR A 28 11.32 25.98 7.45
CA THR A 28 11.92 26.83 8.48
C THR A 28 12.70 25.96 9.46
N GLY A 29 13.97 26.29 9.70
CA GLY A 29 14.98 25.54 10.47
C GLY A 29 14.68 25.24 11.94
N LYS A 30 13.43 25.42 12.40
CA LYS A 30 12.98 25.03 13.74
C LYS A 30 12.64 23.53 13.85
N PHE A 31 12.38 22.84 12.73
CA PHE A 31 12.11 21.39 12.72
C PHE A 31 13.35 20.53 12.98
N LEU A 32 14.55 21.03 12.65
CA LEU A 32 15.80 20.26 12.78
C LEU A 32 16.23 20.06 14.25
N VAL A 33 15.90 21.01 15.14
CA VAL A 33 16.31 20.96 16.55
C VAL A 33 15.42 19.99 17.36
N LEU A 34 14.14 19.84 16.99
CA LEU A 34 13.24 18.90 17.67
C LEU A 34 13.57 17.44 17.30
N PHE A 35 14.03 17.17 16.07
CA PHE A 35 14.40 15.82 15.63
C PHE A 35 15.66 15.29 16.32
N LEU A 36 16.60 16.18 16.69
CA LEU A 36 17.85 15.79 17.35
C LEU A 36 17.66 15.45 18.85
N ALA A 37 16.63 16.00 19.50
CA ALA A 37 16.34 15.74 20.91
C ALA A 37 15.66 14.38 21.17
N ILE A 38 14.97 13.82 20.16
CA ILE A 38 14.31 12.50 20.28
C ILE A 38 15.33 11.36 20.07
N ALA A 39 16.38 11.59 19.29
CA ALA A 39 17.40 10.58 18.99
C ALA A 39 18.29 10.20 20.19
N THR A 40 18.35 11.03 21.25
CA THR A 40 19.22 10.80 22.41
C THR A 40 18.57 10.04 23.57
N LEU A 41 17.24 9.86 23.56
CA LEU A 41 16.51 9.17 24.65
C LEU A 41 16.22 7.68 24.40
N LEU A 42 16.49 7.14 23.20
CA LEU A 42 16.22 5.74 22.85
C LEU A 42 17.46 4.83 22.87
N GLY A 43 18.62 5.34 23.29
CA GLY A 43 19.91 4.64 23.31
C GLY A 43 20.22 3.88 24.60
N GLY A 44 19.28 3.12 25.17
CA GLY A 44 19.53 2.39 26.41
C GLY A 44 18.50 1.33 26.76
N GLY A 45 18.58 0.17 26.13
CA GLY A 45 17.80 -1.02 26.50
C GLY A 45 18.54 -2.30 26.10
N ALA A 46 18.94 -3.09 27.10
CA ALA A 46 19.75 -4.29 26.94
C ALA A 46 19.05 -5.38 26.12
N LEU A 47 19.80 -5.98 25.19
CA LEU A 47 19.37 -7.12 24.38
C LEU A 47 19.45 -8.42 25.20
N VAL A 48 18.29 -8.96 25.58
CA VAL A 48 18.15 -10.38 25.92
C VAL A 48 17.62 -11.07 24.67
N ALA A 49 18.48 -11.86 24.00
CA ALA A 49 18.09 -12.66 22.86
C ALA A 49 17.31 -13.91 23.34
N PRO A 50 16.07 -14.15 22.88
CA PRO A 50 15.42 -15.44 23.08
C PRO A 50 16.05 -16.49 22.17
N GLN A 51 16.30 -17.64 22.75
CA GLN A 51 16.75 -18.86 22.10
C GLN A 51 15.64 -19.37 21.17
N PHE A 52 15.94 -19.56 19.89
CA PHE A 52 14.98 -19.94 18.85
C PHE A 52 14.55 -21.41 18.98
N GLN A 53 13.23 -21.65 19.02
CA GLN A 53 12.62 -22.90 18.57
C GLN A 53 12.07 -22.66 17.17
N ASP A 54 12.57 -23.42 16.20
CA ASP A 54 12.05 -23.45 14.83
C ASP A 54 10.67 -24.13 14.83
N ASP A 55 9.60 -23.34 14.91
CA ASP A 55 8.23 -23.81 14.68
C ASP A 55 7.60 -23.02 13.54
N ALA A 56 6.73 -23.69 12.78
CA ALA A 56 5.93 -23.15 11.68
C ALA A 56 4.87 -22.10 12.15
N SER A 57 5.04 -21.53 13.34
CA SER A 57 4.12 -20.63 14.04
C SER A 57 4.48 -19.14 13.94
N ALA A 58 5.54 -18.75 13.24
CA ALA A 58 6.04 -17.37 13.29
C ALA A 58 5.18 -16.32 12.56
N ILE A 59 4.20 -16.73 11.74
CA ILE A 59 3.14 -15.81 11.27
C ILE A 59 2.19 -15.44 12.42
N ASP A 60 2.09 -16.31 13.43
CA ASP A 60 1.33 -16.10 14.66
C ASP A 60 2.26 -15.82 15.85
N ASP A 61 3.31 -15.03 15.63
CA ASP A 61 4.22 -14.55 16.67
C ASP A 61 3.54 -13.59 17.69
N GLY A 62 2.21 -13.47 17.63
CA GLY A 62 1.40 -12.55 18.40
C GLY A 62 1.54 -11.08 17.96
N ARG A 63 2.16 -10.82 16.79
CA ARG A 63 2.45 -9.46 16.30
C ARG A 63 1.72 -9.10 15.01
N ASP A 64 0.52 -9.66 14.84
CA ASP A 64 -0.40 -9.20 13.80
C ASP A 64 -0.57 -7.69 13.86
N ILE A 65 -0.52 -7.06 12.69
CA ILE A 65 -0.85 -5.65 12.57
C ILE A 65 -2.37 -5.55 12.62
N VAL A 66 -2.91 -5.07 13.74
CA VAL A 66 -4.36 -4.92 13.90
C VAL A 66 -4.80 -3.58 13.33
N TRP A 67 -5.77 -3.60 12.43
CA TRP A 67 -6.38 -2.42 11.86
C TRP A 67 -7.90 -2.47 11.96
N ASP A 68 -8.49 -1.55 12.72
CA ASP A 68 -9.92 -1.27 12.64
C ASP A 68 -10.18 -0.35 11.45
N ILE A 69 -10.88 -0.86 10.44
CA ILE A 69 -11.16 -0.11 9.21
C ILE A 69 -12.05 1.12 9.46
N ASN A 70 -12.75 1.17 10.60
CA ASN A 70 -13.52 2.32 11.06
C ASN A 70 -12.83 3.11 12.19
N GLY A 71 -11.57 2.79 12.51
CA GLY A 71 -10.80 3.43 13.58
C GLY A 71 -10.34 4.87 13.26
N GLY A 72 -10.78 5.43 12.13
CA GLY A 72 -10.46 6.79 11.70
C GLY A 72 -9.06 6.95 11.10
N PRO A 73 -8.65 8.19 10.78
CA PRO A 73 -7.40 8.45 10.06
C PRO A 73 -6.16 8.03 10.85
N LYS A 74 -6.21 8.12 12.18
CA LYS A 74 -5.10 7.70 13.04
C LYS A 74 -4.88 6.19 12.98
N ALA A 75 -5.93 5.39 13.08
CA ALA A 75 -5.80 3.92 13.00
C ALA A 75 -5.25 3.49 11.63
N TYR A 76 -5.69 4.15 10.56
CA TYR A 76 -5.15 3.94 9.22
C TYR A 76 -3.65 4.25 9.14
N GLN A 77 -3.21 5.42 9.62
CA GLN A 77 -1.79 5.80 9.62
C GLN A 77 -0.92 4.88 10.48
N ASP A 78 -1.42 4.50 11.66
CA ASP A 78 -0.71 3.58 12.55
C ASP A 78 -0.54 2.20 11.88
N MET A 79 -1.56 1.72 11.16
CA MET A 79 -1.48 0.51 10.34
C MET A 79 -0.42 0.63 9.24
N ILE A 80 -0.43 1.71 8.44
CA ILE A 80 0.56 1.89 7.36
C ILE A 80 1.99 1.93 7.91
N LYS A 81 2.20 2.64 9.02
CA LYS A 81 3.50 2.68 9.70
C LYS A 81 3.93 1.28 10.18
N ALA A 82 3.00 0.50 10.74
CA ALA A 82 3.29 -0.85 11.19
C ALA A 82 3.61 -1.79 10.02
N VAL A 83 2.91 -1.69 8.89
CA VAL A 83 3.20 -2.46 7.66
C VAL A 83 4.59 -2.12 7.13
N ARG A 84 4.91 -0.83 7.03
CA ARG A 84 6.25 -0.34 6.64
C ARG A 84 7.33 -0.90 7.55
N GLN A 85 7.14 -0.81 8.86
CA GLN A 85 8.10 -1.31 9.84
C GLN A 85 8.26 -2.84 9.75
N ARG A 86 7.17 -3.59 9.59
CA ARG A 86 7.18 -5.05 9.55
C ARG A 86 7.84 -5.58 8.28
N ALA A 87 7.53 -5.01 7.13
CA ALA A 87 8.08 -5.44 5.84
C ALA A 87 9.58 -5.16 5.70
N THR A 88 10.07 -4.09 6.34
CA THR A 88 11.45 -3.60 6.14
C THR A 88 12.34 -3.79 7.36
N ASN A 89 11.77 -4.20 8.49
CA ASN A 89 12.41 -4.15 9.81
C ASN A 89 12.98 -2.75 10.15
N GLY A 90 12.42 -1.70 9.55
CA GLY A 90 12.91 -0.32 9.68
C GLY A 90 14.20 -0.02 8.92
N ALA A 91 14.62 -0.90 7.99
CA ALA A 91 15.81 -0.67 7.18
C ALA A 91 15.60 0.53 6.25
N VAL A 92 16.43 1.56 6.40
CA VAL A 92 16.40 2.78 5.60
C VAL A 92 17.40 2.65 4.44
N LEU A 93 16.93 2.89 3.22
CA LEU A 93 17.77 3.03 2.03
C LEU A 93 18.43 4.42 2.00
N ARG A 94 17.60 5.49 2.00
CA ARG A 94 18.06 6.88 1.96
C ARG A 94 16.91 7.86 2.22
N GLU A 95 17.20 9.00 2.85
CA GLU A 95 16.27 10.15 2.95
C GLU A 95 14.88 9.77 3.49
N GLY A 96 14.82 8.75 4.36
CA GLY A 96 13.58 8.25 4.94
C GLY A 96 12.90 7.13 4.13
N VAL A 97 13.30 6.90 2.87
CA VAL A 97 12.84 5.76 2.06
C VAL A 97 13.36 4.47 2.69
N LEU A 98 12.45 3.56 3.02
CA LEU A 98 12.77 2.24 3.54
C LEU A 98 13.12 1.26 2.40
N GLN A 99 13.65 0.09 2.72
CA GLN A 99 13.99 -0.95 1.73
C GLN A 99 13.45 -2.32 2.14
N THR A 100 12.98 -3.07 1.15
CA THR A 100 12.69 -4.50 1.35
C THR A 100 13.97 -5.33 1.46
N ASP A 101 13.87 -6.52 2.05
CA ASP A 101 14.96 -7.48 2.09
C ASP A 101 14.80 -8.51 0.96
N PRO A 102 15.64 -8.47 -0.10
CA PRO A 102 15.54 -9.39 -1.22
C PRO A 102 16.09 -10.79 -0.89
N THR A 103 16.74 -10.96 0.27
CA THR A 103 17.35 -12.23 0.69
C THR A 103 16.37 -13.17 1.39
N LEU A 104 15.17 -12.69 1.71
CA LEU A 104 14.11 -13.50 2.29
C LEU A 104 13.67 -14.59 1.31
N ASP A 105 13.90 -15.85 1.70
CA ASP A 105 13.44 -17.02 0.97
C ASP A 105 11.90 -16.99 0.91
N PRO A 106 11.26 -17.27 -0.24
CA PRO A 106 9.81 -17.38 -0.35
C PRO A 106 9.15 -18.29 0.71
N LYS A 107 9.87 -19.31 1.19
CA LYS A 107 9.42 -20.28 2.20
C LYS A 107 9.80 -19.90 3.63
N ASP A 108 10.60 -18.85 3.81
CA ASP A 108 10.94 -18.37 5.14
C ASP A 108 9.70 -17.78 5.82
N HIS A 109 9.43 -18.21 7.05
CA HIS A 109 8.31 -17.67 7.83
C HIS A 109 8.46 -16.16 8.10
N ARG A 110 9.69 -15.64 8.15
CA ARG A 110 9.98 -14.20 8.28
C ARG A 110 9.54 -13.42 7.05
N ASN A 111 9.37 -14.10 5.91
CA ASN A 111 8.88 -13.50 4.69
C ASN A 111 7.36 -13.29 4.71
N ILE A 112 6.62 -13.79 5.69
CA ILE A 112 5.16 -13.65 5.72
C ILE A 112 4.74 -12.99 7.03
N PHE A 113 3.84 -12.01 6.93
CA PHE A 113 3.20 -11.39 8.07
C PHE A 113 1.72 -11.12 7.77
N ALA A 114 0.95 -10.83 8.81
CA ALA A 114 -0.48 -10.61 8.70
C ALA A 114 -0.91 -9.19 9.11
N VAL A 115 -1.93 -8.69 8.41
CA VAL A 115 -2.73 -7.52 8.82
C VAL A 115 -4.13 -8.01 9.19
N GLU A 116 -4.46 -7.98 10.47
CA GLU A 116 -5.78 -8.34 10.98
C GLU A 116 -6.75 -7.17 10.73
N LEU A 117 -7.77 -7.41 9.91
CA LEU A 117 -8.85 -6.47 9.66
C LEU A 117 -9.93 -6.61 10.74
N ARG A 118 -10.26 -5.51 11.39
CA ARG A 118 -11.38 -5.39 12.33
C ARG A 118 -12.38 -4.37 11.84
N HIS A 119 -13.59 -4.50 12.36
CA HIS A 119 -14.67 -3.55 12.12
C HIS A 119 -15.43 -3.35 13.44
N SER A 120 -15.09 -2.30 14.20
CA SER A 120 -15.70 -2.01 15.51
C SER A 120 -17.22 -1.82 15.48
N GLY A 121 -17.81 -1.46 14.33
CA GLY A 121 -19.26 -1.37 14.12
C GLY A 121 -19.99 -2.70 13.85
N VAL A 122 -19.27 -3.83 13.79
CA VAL A 122 -19.87 -5.17 13.67
C VAL A 122 -19.65 -5.86 15.00
N ALA A 123 -20.73 -6.24 15.69
CA ALA A 123 -20.63 -6.92 16.97
C ALA A 123 -19.66 -8.11 16.85
N GLU A 124 -18.66 -8.15 17.74
CA GLU A 124 -17.83 -9.33 17.99
C GLU A 124 -18.72 -10.40 18.63
N SER A 125 -19.70 -10.92 17.90
CA SER A 125 -20.27 -12.20 18.29
C SER A 125 -19.14 -13.22 18.23
N SER A 126 -19.02 -14.05 19.26
CA SER A 126 -17.94 -15.02 19.45
C SER A 126 -17.82 -16.10 18.35
N GLY A 127 -18.53 -15.95 17.22
CA GLY A 127 -18.45 -16.79 16.03
C GLY A 127 -18.12 -16.05 14.73
N ALA A 128 -17.94 -14.72 14.75
CA ALA A 128 -17.54 -13.96 13.57
C ALA A 128 -16.10 -14.32 13.14
N PRO A 129 -15.84 -14.70 11.88
CA PRO A 129 -14.48 -14.95 11.45
C PRO A 129 -13.69 -13.64 11.40
N ARG A 130 -12.50 -13.66 11.98
CA ARG A 130 -11.48 -12.61 11.84
C ARG A 130 -10.80 -12.76 10.49
N ILE A 131 -10.46 -11.65 9.85
CA ILE A 131 -9.78 -11.65 8.55
C ILE A 131 -8.33 -11.22 8.78
N ARG A 132 -7.39 -12.08 8.42
CA ARG A 132 -5.95 -11.75 8.41
C ARG A 132 -5.48 -11.72 6.96
N LEU A 133 -5.19 -10.54 6.43
CA LEU A 133 -4.55 -10.43 5.11
C LEU A 133 -3.10 -10.89 5.23
N LEU A 134 -2.70 -11.84 4.40
CA LEU A 134 -1.35 -12.42 4.41
C LEU A 134 -0.50 -11.66 3.41
N MET A 135 0.64 -11.14 3.86
CA MET A 135 1.54 -10.31 3.06
C MET A 135 2.95 -10.89 3.03
N ARG A 136 3.63 -10.81 1.88
CA ARG A 136 5.05 -11.10 1.74
C ARG A 136 5.90 -9.88 2.06
N ALA A 137 6.86 -10.01 2.97
CA ALA A 137 7.75 -8.92 3.37
C ALA A 137 8.73 -8.51 2.27
N ARG A 138 9.24 -9.47 1.48
CA ARG A 138 10.23 -9.21 0.41
C ARG A 138 9.76 -8.24 -0.68
N ASP A 139 8.45 -8.19 -0.94
CA ASP A 139 7.85 -7.43 -2.05
C ASP A 139 6.52 -6.73 -1.69
N LEU A 140 6.15 -6.72 -0.41
CA LEU A 140 4.88 -6.17 0.10
C LEU A 140 3.63 -6.67 -0.64
N PHE A 141 3.69 -7.88 -1.21
CA PHE A 141 2.58 -8.42 -1.97
C PHE A 141 1.58 -9.13 -1.05
N VAL A 142 0.28 -8.84 -1.19
CA VAL A 142 -0.78 -9.62 -0.53
C VAL A 142 -0.92 -10.94 -1.27
N ILE A 143 -0.72 -12.06 -0.58
CA ILE A 143 -0.76 -13.41 -1.17
C ILE A 143 -2.09 -14.13 -0.93
N GLY A 144 -2.90 -13.63 0.00
CA GLY A 144 -4.17 -14.25 0.37
C GLY A 144 -4.71 -13.71 1.67
N TRP A 145 -5.66 -14.43 2.26
CA TRP A 145 -6.19 -14.12 3.58
C TRP A 145 -6.59 -15.37 4.35
N HIS A 146 -6.52 -15.27 5.68
CA HIS A 146 -6.90 -16.31 6.62
C HIS A 146 -8.14 -15.86 7.40
N LEU A 147 -9.18 -16.69 7.36
CA LEU A 147 -10.43 -16.52 8.08
C LEU A 147 -10.45 -17.46 9.28
N THR A 148 -10.36 -16.90 10.50
CA THR A 148 -10.38 -17.68 11.74
C THR A 148 -11.64 -17.40 12.53
N THR A 149 -12.39 -18.45 12.88
CA THR A 149 -13.49 -18.31 13.84
C THR A 149 -12.92 -18.36 15.26
N SER A 150 -13.56 -17.69 16.21
CA SER A 150 -13.14 -17.74 17.62
C SER A 150 -13.53 -19.05 18.32
N ALA A 151 -14.10 -20.02 17.58
CA ALA A 151 -14.47 -21.33 18.10
C ALA A 151 -13.22 -22.19 18.25
N SER A 152 -12.87 -22.51 19.49
CA SER A 152 -11.68 -23.27 19.88
C SER A 152 -11.58 -24.60 19.14
N GLY A 153 -10.54 -24.76 18.30
CA GLY A 153 -10.14 -26.04 17.72
C GLY A 153 -10.14 -26.13 16.19
N GLU A 154 -10.65 -25.12 15.47
CA GLU A 154 -10.62 -25.10 14.01
C GLU A 154 -9.54 -24.14 13.49
N GLY A 155 -8.67 -24.64 12.60
CA GLY A 155 -7.61 -23.85 11.98
C GLY A 155 -8.11 -22.73 11.07
N GLY A 156 -9.41 -22.67 10.80
CA GLY A 156 -10.04 -21.71 9.90
C GLY A 156 -9.87 -22.06 8.41
N ASP A 157 -10.12 -21.08 7.56
CA ASP A 157 -9.97 -21.17 6.11
C ASP A 157 -8.87 -20.23 5.61
N ILE A 158 -7.94 -20.73 4.82
CA ILE A 158 -6.94 -19.90 4.14
C ILE A 158 -7.25 -19.87 2.64
N VAL A 159 -7.27 -18.67 2.10
CA VAL A 159 -7.59 -18.37 0.71
C VAL A 159 -6.37 -17.72 0.07
N TYR A 160 -5.73 -18.39 -0.88
CA TYR A 160 -4.57 -17.84 -1.61
C TYR A 160 -4.95 -17.38 -3.01
N PHE A 161 -4.24 -16.36 -3.51
CA PHE A 161 -4.17 -16.09 -4.94
C PHE A 161 -3.59 -17.29 -5.70
N LYS A 162 -3.95 -17.41 -6.98
CA LYS A 162 -3.46 -18.49 -7.84
C LYS A 162 -1.93 -18.47 -7.90
N GLY A 163 -1.30 -19.52 -7.38
CA GLY A 163 0.15 -19.69 -7.42
C GLY A 163 0.93 -19.02 -6.29
N ASP A 164 0.24 -18.40 -5.33
CA ASP A 164 0.85 -17.67 -4.21
C ASP A 164 0.77 -18.43 -2.87
N ASP A 165 0.45 -19.72 -2.88
CA ASP A 165 0.47 -20.57 -1.66
C ASP A 165 1.93 -20.80 -1.19
N PRO A 166 2.33 -20.25 -0.03
CA PRO A 166 3.67 -20.42 0.50
C PRO A 166 3.81 -21.67 1.39
N GLY A 167 2.73 -22.43 1.61
CA GLY A 167 2.68 -23.56 2.53
C GLY A 167 2.34 -23.19 3.98
N TYR A 168 1.86 -21.97 4.24
CA TYR A 168 1.34 -21.59 5.57
C TYR A 168 -0.04 -22.22 5.81
N LEU A 169 -0.19 -22.89 6.96
CA LEU A 169 -1.36 -23.71 7.32
C LEU A 169 -2.08 -23.23 8.60
N GLY A 170 -1.75 -22.04 9.10
CA GLY A 170 -2.24 -21.53 10.38
C GLY A 170 -1.18 -21.61 11.49
N ALA A 171 -1.51 -21.05 12.66
CA ALA A 171 -0.62 -20.90 13.82
C ALA A 171 -0.14 -22.23 14.43
N ASP A 172 -1.05 -23.20 14.55
CA ASP A 172 -0.76 -24.55 15.04
C ASP A 172 -1.38 -25.60 14.09
N PRO A 173 -0.71 -25.92 12.98
CA PRO A 173 -1.22 -26.89 12.02
C PRO A 173 -1.16 -28.33 12.56
N ARG A 174 -0.50 -28.59 13.69
CA ARG A 174 -0.41 -29.93 14.29
C ARG A 174 -1.69 -30.27 15.04
N THR A 175 -2.35 -29.30 15.65
CA THR A 175 -3.60 -29.50 16.39
C THR A 175 -4.84 -29.10 15.61
N ALA A 176 -4.72 -28.14 14.70
CA ALA A 176 -5.85 -27.60 13.94
C ALA A 176 -5.39 -26.95 12.63
N ALA A 177 -5.09 -27.76 11.61
CA ALA A 177 -4.71 -27.24 10.29
C ALA A 177 -5.87 -26.48 9.63
N ALA A 178 -5.57 -25.34 9.03
CA ALA A 178 -6.54 -24.59 8.23
C ALA A 178 -6.87 -25.33 6.92
N ARG A 179 -8.11 -25.17 6.44
CA ARG A 179 -8.48 -25.60 5.10
C ARG A 179 -7.91 -24.60 4.09
N VAL A 180 -7.00 -25.06 3.25
CA VAL A 180 -6.38 -24.22 2.21
C VAL A 180 -7.17 -24.30 0.91
N GLN A 181 -7.33 -23.15 0.27
CA GLN A 181 -8.07 -23.05 -0.99
C GLN A 181 -7.47 -21.99 -1.92
N SER A 182 -7.35 -22.28 -3.22
CA SER A 182 -6.71 -21.40 -4.21
C SER A 182 -7.70 -20.66 -5.11
N LEU A 183 -7.39 -19.40 -5.46
CA LEU A 183 -8.23 -18.55 -6.31
C LEU A 183 -8.01 -18.97 -7.75
N ASP A 184 -9.00 -18.75 -8.61
CA ASP A 184 -8.83 -18.93 -10.06
C ASP A 184 -8.10 -17.75 -10.72
N PHE A 185 -7.75 -16.73 -9.93
CA PHE A 185 -7.07 -15.50 -10.34
C PHE A 185 -5.87 -15.18 -9.44
N THR A 186 -4.89 -14.47 -10.01
CA THR A 186 -3.71 -13.98 -9.29
C THR A 186 -4.02 -12.67 -8.55
N GLY A 187 -3.12 -12.23 -7.66
CA GLY A 187 -3.21 -10.91 -7.02
C GLY A 187 -2.76 -9.74 -7.91
N SER A 188 -2.45 -9.99 -9.20
CA SER A 188 -2.08 -8.92 -10.14
C SER A 188 -3.29 -8.06 -10.49
N TYR A 189 -3.09 -6.75 -10.68
CA TYR A 189 -4.20 -5.87 -11.03
C TYR A 189 -4.90 -6.29 -12.33
N THR A 190 -4.17 -6.78 -13.34
CA THR A 190 -4.77 -7.27 -14.58
C THR A 190 -5.83 -8.35 -14.33
N ASP A 191 -5.52 -9.29 -13.43
CA ASP A 191 -6.45 -10.35 -13.07
C ASP A 191 -7.57 -9.85 -12.15
N LEU A 192 -7.25 -9.00 -11.18
CA LEU A 192 -8.23 -8.42 -10.26
C LEU A 192 -9.26 -7.57 -11.01
N GLU A 193 -8.84 -6.73 -11.95
CA GLU A 193 -9.71 -5.88 -12.77
C GLU A 193 -10.57 -6.74 -13.71
N ARG A 194 -9.99 -7.80 -14.30
CA ARG A 194 -10.73 -8.76 -15.12
C ARG A 194 -11.84 -9.46 -14.32
N PHE A 195 -11.52 -9.97 -13.14
CA PHE A 195 -12.46 -10.74 -12.32
C PHE A 195 -13.49 -9.86 -11.61
N SER A 196 -13.10 -8.66 -11.16
CA SER A 196 -14.02 -7.66 -10.58
C SER A 196 -14.84 -6.92 -11.64
N ARG A 197 -14.49 -7.04 -12.93
CA ARG A 197 -15.09 -6.30 -14.04
C ARG A 197 -15.01 -4.78 -13.87
N ARG A 198 -14.04 -4.30 -13.10
CA ARG A 198 -13.83 -2.89 -12.79
C ARG A 198 -12.36 -2.56 -12.86
N ASN A 199 -12.03 -1.47 -13.54
CA ASN A 199 -10.68 -0.91 -13.51
C ASN A 199 -10.47 -0.21 -12.17
N ARG A 200 -9.22 -0.15 -11.68
CA ARG A 200 -8.92 0.59 -10.46
C ARG A 200 -9.02 2.10 -10.62
N ALA A 201 -8.62 2.63 -11.77
CA ALA A 201 -8.82 4.05 -12.10
C ALA A 201 -10.34 4.34 -12.17
N GLY A 202 -10.76 5.39 -11.48
CA GLY A 202 -12.17 5.76 -11.32
C GLY A 202 -12.91 5.02 -10.20
N LEU A 203 -12.26 4.12 -9.45
CA LEU A 203 -12.87 3.59 -8.22
C LEU A 203 -12.88 4.66 -7.14
N THR A 204 -14.02 4.78 -6.45
CA THR A 204 -14.13 5.65 -5.29
C THR A 204 -13.99 4.84 -4.01
N LEU A 205 -12.98 5.18 -3.21
CA LEU A 205 -12.84 4.74 -1.83
C LEU A 205 -13.73 5.61 -0.95
N SER A 206 -14.50 4.97 -0.07
CA SER A 206 -15.31 5.62 0.96
C SER A 206 -15.47 4.68 2.16
N PRO A 207 -15.92 5.16 3.33
CA PRO A 207 -16.20 4.29 4.48
C PRO A 207 -17.10 3.11 4.13
N GLN A 208 -18.19 3.36 3.38
CA GLN A 208 -19.17 2.34 3.02
C GLN A 208 -18.59 1.31 2.04
N VAL A 209 -17.75 1.74 1.10
CA VAL A 209 -17.07 0.85 0.16
C VAL A 209 -16.08 -0.05 0.89
N MET A 210 -15.30 0.48 1.83
CA MET A 210 -14.36 -0.30 2.64
C MET A 210 -15.09 -1.30 3.56
N GLU A 211 -16.20 -0.89 4.17
CA GLU A 211 -17.05 -1.79 4.95
C GLU A 211 -17.63 -2.93 4.10
N GLN A 212 -18.12 -2.62 2.89
CA GLN A 212 -18.64 -3.65 1.99
C GLN A 212 -17.52 -4.60 1.54
N ALA A 213 -16.32 -4.09 1.25
CA ALA A 213 -15.15 -4.90 0.92
C ALA A 213 -14.79 -5.86 2.06
N PHE A 214 -14.79 -5.38 3.30
CA PHE A 214 -14.58 -6.21 4.49
C PHE A 214 -15.62 -7.34 4.57
N ARG A 215 -16.91 -7.04 4.40
CA ARG A 215 -17.98 -8.05 4.41
C ARG A 215 -17.85 -9.06 3.27
N ASN A 216 -17.40 -8.62 2.10
CA ASN A 216 -17.17 -9.48 0.94
C ASN A 216 -16.00 -10.45 1.14
N LEU A 217 -14.89 -10.01 1.75
CA LEU A 217 -13.80 -10.92 2.13
C LEU A 217 -14.23 -11.88 3.25
N ARG A 218 -14.97 -11.38 4.25
CA ARG A 218 -15.43 -12.20 5.38
C ARG A 218 -16.28 -13.40 4.96
N THR A 219 -17.06 -13.25 3.89
CA THR A 219 -17.99 -14.27 3.37
C THR A 219 -17.44 -14.99 2.14
N SER A 220 -16.16 -14.81 1.81
CA SER A 220 -15.58 -15.29 0.54
C SER A 220 -15.57 -16.81 0.43
N VAL A 221 -15.45 -17.54 1.55
CA VAL A 221 -15.38 -19.00 1.58
C VAL A 221 -16.73 -19.69 1.36
N GLU A 222 -17.83 -18.99 1.60
CA GLU A 222 -19.19 -19.52 1.37
C GLU A 222 -19.59 -19.42 -0.12
N ARG A 223 -18.91 -18.58 -0.90
CA ARG A 223 -19.30 -18.14 -2.25
C ARG A 223 -18.41 -18.71 -3.34
N LEU A 224 -17.97 -19.96 -3.19
CA LEU A 224 -17.07 -20.60 -4.16
C LEU A 224 -17.86 -21.27 -5.29
N PRO A 225 -17.44 -21.10 -6.57
CA PRO A 225 -16.18 -20.52 -7.05
C PRO A 225 -16.18 -18.97 -7.05
N ARG A 226 -15.04 -18.39 -6.63
CA ARG A 226 -14.88 -17.00 -6.14
C ARG A 226 -15.44 -15.92 -7.07
N THR A 227 -16.14 -14.97 -6.45
CA THR A 227 -17.00 -13.98 -7.11
C THR A 227 -16.29 -12.70 -7.52
N GLU A 228 -16.91 -11.94 -8.43
CA GLU A 228 -16.61 -10.53 -8.75
C GLU A 228 -16.36 -9.69 -7.48
N ALA A 229 -17.21 -9.86 -6.47
CA ALA A 229 -17.13 -9.14 -5.19
C ALA A 229 -15.88 -9.49 -4.37
N THR A 230 -15.33 -10.70 -4.52
CA THR A 230 -14.10 -11.11 -3.84
C THR A 230 -12.87 -10.47 -4.48
N ALA A 231 -12.82 -10.43 -5.82
CA ALA A 231 -11.75 -9.76 -6.56
C ALA A 231 -11.76 -8.24 -6.30
N ASP A 232 -12.94 -7.62 -6.31
CA ASP A 232 -13.13 -6.20 -6.01
C ASP A 232 -12.66 -5.86 -4.59
N ALA A 233 -13.09 -6.64 -3.59
CA ALA A 233 -12.67 -6.43 -2.21
C ALA A 233 -11.15 -6.61 -2.02
N ALA A 234 -10.57 -7.65 -2.62
CA ALA A 234 -9.13 -7.87 -2.56
C ALA A 234 -8.34 -6.72 -3.20
N MET A 235 -8.79 -6.21 -4.35
CA MET A 235 -8.20 -5.04 -5.01
C MET A 235 -8.22 -3.80 -4.10
N LEU A 236 -9.35 -3.50 -3.45
CA LEU A 236 -9.48 -2.38 -2.52
C LEU A 236 -8.49 -2.48 -1.34
N PHE A 237 -8.32 -3.66 -0.76
CA PHE A 237 -7.36 -3.86 0.34
C PHE A 237 -5.90 -3.82 -0.11
N ILE A 238 -5.58 -4.34 -1.30
CA ILE A 238 -4.22 -4.23 -1.86
C ILE A 238 -3.86 -2.75 -2.06
N MET A 239 -4.75 -1.96 -2.66
CA MET A 239 -4.52 -0.53 -2.87
C MET A 239 -4.39 0.22 -1.54
N THR A 240 -5.28 -0.04 -0.59
CA THR A 240 -5.31 0.72 0.67
C THR A 240 -4.21 0.36 1.66
N ILE A 241 -3.58 -0.81 1.53
CA ILE A 241 -2.53 -1.29 2.44
C ILE A 241 -1.18 -1.37 1.74
N ALA A 242 -1.07 -2.17 0.68
CA ALA A 242 0.22 -2.43 0.04
C ALA A 242 0.72 -1.20 -0.73
N GLU A 243 -0.14 -0.57 -1.53
CA GLU A 243 0.29 0.58 -2.35
C GLU A 243 0.58 1.82 -1.53
N THR A 244 -0.22 2.10 -0.52
CA THR A 244 -0.01 3.22 0.41
C THR A 244 1.19 2.97 1.33
N ALA A 245 1.54 1.73 1.65
CA ALA A 245 2.79 1.41 2.31
C ALA A 245 4.01 1.67 1.40
N ARG A 246 3.87 1.48 0.08
CA ARG A 246 4.92 1.71 -0.93
C ARG A 246 5.11 3.19 -1.25
N PHE A 247 4.05 3.99 -1.24
CA PHE A 247 4.04 5.38 -1.73
C PHE A 247 3.41 6.37 -0.76
N ASP A 248 4.16 7.40 -0.39
CA ASP A 248 3.68 8.49 0.48
C ASP A 248 2.52 9.29 -0.12
N PRO A 249 2.49 9.62 -1.43
CA PRO A 249 1.35 10.34 -2.01
C PRO A 249 0.04 9.56 -1.93
N LEU A 250 0.08 8.22 -2.11
CA LEU A 250 -1.11 7.38 -2.01
C LEU A 250 -1.62 7.30 -0.57
N GLU A 251 -0.74 7.15 0.41
CA GLU A 251 -1.13 7.23 1.82
C GLU A 251 -1.84 8.56 2.11
N GLN A 252 -1.29 9.69 1.65
CA GLN A 252 -1.88 11.01 1.89
C GLN A 252 -3.26 11.16 1.25
N ALA A 253 -3.42 10.73 -0.01
CA ALA A 253 -4.70 10.76 -0.72
C ALA A 253 -5.75 9.89 -0.03
N TYR A 254 -5.38 8.69 0.39
CA TYR A 254 -6.32 7.68 0.90
C TYR A 254 -6.74 7.91 2.36
N ARG A 255 -6.22 8.95 3.02
CA ARG A 255 -6.70 9.36 4.35
C ARG A 255 -8.16 9.84 4.33
N ALA A 256 -8.60 10.48 3.25
CA ALA A 256 -9.94 11.07 3.17
C ALA A 256 -11.08 10.05 3.42
N PRO A 257 -11.07 8.84 2.80
CA PRO A 257 -12.01 7.77 3.14
C PRO A 257 -12.11 7.41 4.62
N PHE A 258 -11.03 7.57 5.38
CA PHE A 258 -10.99 7.24 6.81
C PHE A 258 -11.31 8.44 7.71
N ASP A 259 -11.50 9.63 7.13
CA ASP A 259 -11.97 10.85 7.81
C ASP A 259 -13.45 11.16 7.50
N GLY A 260 -14.19 10.15 6.99
CA GLY A 260 -15.59 10.30 6.58
C GLY A 260 -15.79 10.88 5.17
N GLY A 261 -14.71 11.18 4.45
CA GLY A 261 -14.73 11.63 3.06
C GLY A 261 -14.70 10.48 2.05
N SER A 262 -14.26 10.79 0.84
CA SER A 262 -14.04 9.82 -0.23
C SER A 262 -12.84 10.23 -1.08
N HIS A 263 -12.23 9.26 -1.76
CA HIS A 263 -11.16 9.49 -2.72
C HIS A 263 -11.42 8.68 -3.99
N THR A 264 -11.40 9.32 -5.16
CA THR A 264 -11.49 8.60 -6.44
C THR A 264 -10.10 8.43 -7.00
N ILE A 265 -9.75 7.19 -7.34
CA ILE A 265 -8.43 6.83 -7.82
C ILE A 265 -8.22 7.42 -9.21
N SER A 266 -7.18 8.23 -9.37
CA SER A 266 -6.84 8.84 -10.66
C SER A 266 -6.17 7.84 -11.61
N THR A 267 -6.03 8.23 -12.88
CA THR A 267 -5.26 7.42 -13.83
C THR A 267 -3.78 7.43 -13.46
N ALA A 268 -3.25 8.59 -13.06
CA ALA A 268 -1.87 8.72 -12.61
C ALA A 268 -1.58 7.90 -11.34
N GLU A 269 -2.51 7.82 -10.38
CA GLU A 269 -2.35 6.99 -9.18
C GLU A 269 -2.34 5.50 -9.55
N ALA A 270 -3.24 5.08 -10.45
CA ALA A 270 -3.24 3.71 -10.96
C ALA A 270 -1.93 3.35 -11.69
N GLU A 271 -1.38 4.28 -12.47
CA GLU A 271 -0.07 4.13 -13.11
C GLU A 271 1.09 4.13 -12.10
N LEU A 272 1.01 4.93 -11.04
CA LEU A 272 2.00 4.95 -9.96
C LEU A 272 2.11 3.56 -9.30
N MET A 273 0.99 2.89 -9.03
CA MET A 273 0.98 1.52 -8.50
C MET A 273 1.72 0.52 -9.40
N ASN A 274 1.62 0.66 -10.73
CA ASN A 274 2.38 -0.16 -11.69
C ASN A 274 3.87 0.18 -11.72
N SER A 275 4.24 1.38 -11.28
CA SER A 275 5.59 1.92 -11.44
C SER A 275 6.54 1.56 -10.30
N TRP A 276 6.07 0.90 -9.23
CA TRP A 276 6.86 0.69 -8.01
C TRP A 276 8.23 0.04 -8.26
N GLY A 277 8.27 -1.03 -9.06
CA GLY A 277 9.53 -1.69 -9.41
C GLY A 277 10.48 -0.79 -10.23
N ASN A 278 9.94 -0.04 -11.19
CA ASN A 278 10.72 0.91 -11.99
C ASN A 278 11.25 2.08 -11.13
N ALA A 279 10.39 2.71 -10.33
CA ALA A 279 10.77 3.79 -9.43
C ALA A 279 11.86 3.36 -8.44
N SER A 280 11.69 2.17 -7.84
CA SER A 280 12.69 1.57 -6.93
C SER A 280 14.02 1.31 -7.64
N THR A 281 13.98 0.75 -8.85
CA THR A 281 15.18 0.46 -9.65
C THR A 281 15.92 1.75 -10.03
N GLN A 282 15.20 2.79 -10.46
CA GLN A 282 15.81 4.08 -10.78
C GLN A 282 16.45 4.72 -9.55
N LEU A 283 15.80 4.66 -8.38
CA LEU A 283 16.41 5.15 -7.14
C LEU A 283 17.68 4.38 -6.81
N VAL A 284 17.61 3.05 -6.76
CA VAL A 284 18.77 2.20 -6.40
C VAL A 284 19.93 2.40 -7.37
N ASN A 285 19.68 2.45 -8.68
CA ASN A 285 20.73 2.71 -9.68
C ASN A 285 21.34 4.11 -9.48
N ASN A 286 20.50 5.14 -9.31
CA ASN A 286 20.99 6.49 -9.02
C ASN A 286 21.90 6.55 -7.78
N LEU A 287 21.58 5.78 -6.73
CA LEU A 287 22.41 5.70 -5.53
C LEU A 287 23.72 4.95 -5.74
N ASN A 288 23.71 3.90 -6.57
CA ASN A 288 24.88 3.07 -6.83
C ASN A 288 25.87 3.72 -7.82
N ASP A 289 25.37 4.25 -8.93
CA ASP A 289 26.19 4.67 -10.07
C ASP A 289 25.81 6.05 -10.65
N ARG A 290 24.86 6.75 -10.01
CA ARG A 290 24.36 8.07 -10.45
C ARG A 290 23.62 8.03 -11.78
N THR A 291 23.10 6.88 -12.21
CA THR A 291 22.16 6.79 -13.33
C THR A 291 21.03 7.82 -13.15
N PRO A 292 20.72 8.65 -14.16
CA PRO A 292 19.66 9.65 -14.06
C PRO A 292 18.31 9.03 -13.72
N ILE A 293 17.54 9.73 -12.88
CA ILE A 293 16.14 9.41 -12.61
C ILE A 293 15.28 10.16 -13.63
N ASP A 294 14.30 9.47 -14.22
CA ASP A 294 13.28 10.04 -15.09
C ASP A 294 11.97 9.27 -14.89
N LEU A 295 11.32 9.51 -13.74
CA LEU A 295 9.96 9.04 -13.48
C LEU A 295 9.01 10.15 -13.92
N ARG A 296 8.11 9.83 -14.84
CA ARG A 296 7.02 10.72 -15.27
C ARG A 296 5.75 9.92 -15.43
N ILE A 297 4.76 10.28 -14.65
CA ILE A 297 3.42 9.75 -14.69
C ILE A 297 2.51 10.96 -14.73
N GLN A 298 1.73 11.08 -15.79
CA GLN A 298 0.91 12.25 -16.05
C GLN A 298 -0.55 11.85 -16.05
N ASP A 299 -1.37 12.63 -15.37
CA ASP A 299 -2.79 12.41 -15.46
C ASP A 299 -3.33 13.02 -16.77
N PRO A 300 -4.18 12.30 -17.54
CA PRO A 300 -4.86 12.89 -18.70
C PRO A 300 -5.75 14.08 -18.31
N ASN A 301 -6.20 14.16 -17.06
CA ASN A 301 -6.88 15.32 -16.52
C ASN A 301 -5.86 16.34 -15.97
N PRO A 302 -5.73 17.55 -16.56
CA PRO A 302 -4.76 18.55 -16.11
C PRO A 302 -5.03 19.11 -14.71
N ASP A 303 -6.21 18.86 -14.15
CA ASP A 303 -6.57 19.26 -12.79
C ASP A 303 -6.16 18.22 -11.73
N GLU A 304 -5.66 17.05 -12.15
CA GLU A 304 -5.23 15.96 -11.28
C GLU A 304 -3.70 15.96 -11.03
N VAL A 305 -3.25 15.05 -10.17
CA VAL A 305 -1.86 15.05 -9.65
C VAL A 305 -0.94 14.25 -10.56
N ASP A 306 0.09 14.92 -11.09
CA ASP A 306 1.22 14.27 -11.76
C ASP A 306 2.26 13.76 -10.75
N PHE A 307 2.93 12.65 -11.09
CA PHE A 307 4.11 12.16 -10.36
C PHE A 307 5.36 12.30 -11.22
N ILE A 308 6.24 13.23 -10.83
CA ILE A 308 7.48 13.52 -11.55
C ILE A 308 8.66 13.49 -10.59
N ALA A 309 9.67 12.70 -10.92
CA ALA A 309 10.96 12.72 -10.23
C ALA A 309 12.11 12.69 -11.22
N ASN A 310 13.10 13.54 -10.98
CA ASN A 310 14.35 13.63 -11.75
C ASN A 310 15.60 13.71 -10.86
N THR A 311 15.42 13.59 -9.55
CA THR A 311 16.46 13.55 -8.53
C THR A 311 16.13 12.51 -7.47
N ALA A 312 17.13 12.05 -6.71
CA ALA A 312 16.91 11.14 -5.60
C ALA A 312 15.94 11.73 -4.57
N GLY A 313 16.05 13.03 -4.27
CA GLY A 313 15.15 13.69 -3.31
C GLY A 313 13.70 13.79 -3.80
N SER A 314 13.47 14.08 -5.08
CA SER A 314 12.10 14.03 -5.64
C SER A 314 11.53 12.61 -5.66
N MET A 315 12.37 11.60 -5.89
CA MET A 315 11.95 10.21 -5.84
C MET A 315 11.65 9.76 -4.39
N ALA A 316 12.45 10.22 -3.42
CA ALA A 316 12.24 9.97 -2.00
C ALA A 316 10.98 10.64 -1.44
N ALA A 317 10.46 11.69 -2.10
CA ALA A 317 9.17 12.28 -1.77
C ALA A 317 7.97 11.48 -2.31
N ILE A 318 8.21 10.52 -3.22
CA ILE A 318 7.19 9.65 -3.82
C ILE A 318 7.22 8.27 -3.16
N LEU A 319 8.40 7.66 -3.05
CA LEU A 319 8.57 6.33 -2.47
C LEU A 319 8.68 6.38 -0.95
N ALA A 320 7.89 5.56 -0.28
CA ALA A 320 8.05 5.26 1.13
C ALA A 320 8.89 3.99 1.37
N ILE A 321 8.74 2.99 0.49
CA ILE A 321 9.55 1.77 0.48
C ILE A 321 10.06 1.52 -0.93
N ALA A 322 11.36 1.26 -1.08
CA ALA A 322 11.97 0.79 -2.31
C ALA A 322 12.03 -0.75 -2.33
N LEU A 323 11.64 -1.34 -3.47
CA LEU A 323 11.87 -2.75 -3.76
C LEU A 323 13.35 -2.96 -4.08
N LEU A 324 14.03 -3.77 -3.28
CA LEU A 324 15.34 -4.28 -3.65
C LEU A 324 15.21 -5.58 -4.45
N GLN A 325 16.12 -5.76 -5.40
CA GLN A 325 16.26 -7.00 -6.15
C GLN A 325 17.50 -7.75 -5.67
N SER A 326 17.44 -9.07 -5.63
CA SER A 326 18.61 -9.90 -5.41
C SER A 326 19.60 -9.66 -6.53
N LYS A 327 20.87 -9.39 -6.22
CA LYS A 327 21.92 -9.38 -7.23
C LYS A 327 21.99 -10.78 -7.85
N SER A 328 21.72 -10.89 -9.14
CA SER A 328 21.95 -12.10 -9.94
C SER A 328 23.43 -12.41 -10.06
#